data_AF-A0A9W2Z176-F1
#
_entry.id   AF-A0A9W2Z176-F1
#
_cell.length_a   1.000
_cell.length_b   1.000
_cell.length_c   1.000
_cell.angle_alpha   90.00
_cell.angle_beta   90.00
_cell.angle_gamma   90.00
#
_symmetry.space_group_name_H-M   'P 1'
#
loop_
_entity.id
_entity.type
_entity.pdbx_description
1 polymer ?
#
loop_
_entity_poly.entity_id
_entity_poly.type
_entity_poly.pdbx_seq_one_letter_code
_entity_poly.pdbx_strand_id
1 'polypeptide(L)'
;MYLLLLLTLTLFPLVMWCQRTDGSCLISNMKVFKNNVVFTLPGLSRCTKHICRNGKIEVYEHACDFEGQCYLANSTFQLRCIVYKCMVQMMPLARRTQVALLENNCIDMFGQCHKPGARFPVHKDGITYGSCTCKTDLTGNRINVCKTICEIDGKVYAENQTFERDGKPCMKYVCDHGTARVIEAGCLFKNKCYPPGEVINNQCKQFKCVQKDNSGYLTFEIEYFQASCMDDKGVCRSPGEIFPYKQYKRCECGVKGMVISLSCLS
;
A
#
# COMPACT_ATOMS: atom_id res chain seq x y z
N MET A 1 -107.29 8.50 -13.54
CA MET A 1 -106.91 8.64 -14.97
C MET A 1 -106.39 10.05 -15.14
N TYR A 2 -105.14 10.39 -15.44
CA TYR A 2 -103.90 9.72 -15.85
C TYR A 2 -102.77 10.53 -15.17
N LEU A 3 -101.89 9.94 -14.37
CA LEU A 3 -100.55 9.45 -14.73
C LEU A 3 -99.76 10.43 -15.63
N LEU A 4 -98.88 11.22 -15.02
CA LEU A 4 -97.82 11.96 -15.71
C LEU A 4 -96.46 11.42 -15.24
N LEU A 5 -95.90 10.58 -16.09
CA LEU A 5 -94.53 10.09 -16.10
C LEU A 5 -93.68 11.11 -16.86
N LEU A 6 -92.44 11.37 -16.43
CA LEU A 6 -91.27 11.40 -17.31
C LEU A 6 -89.98 11.51 -16.48
N LEU A 7 -89.31 10.36 -16.36
CA LEU A 7 -87.95 10.18 -15.88
C LEU A 7 -86.95 10.84 -16.83
N THR A 8 -86.00 11.59 -16.29
CA THR A 8 -84.78 12.02 -16.97
C THR A 8 -83.70 10.95 -16.84
N LEU A 9 -83.50 10.19 -17.92
CA LEU A 9 -82.38 9.25 -18.08
C LEU A 9 -81.08 10.04 -18.33
N THR A 10 -80.15 9.99 -17.37
CA THR A 10 -78.77 10.43 -17.55
C THR A 10 -77.98 9.36 -18.29
N LEU A 11 -77.68 9.63 -19.56
CA LEU A 11 -76.75 8.85 -20.39
C LEU A 11 -75.33 8.99 -19.83
N PHE A 12 -74.86 7.96 -19.11
CA PHE A 12 -73.44 7.74 -18.87
C PHE A 12 -72.79 7.26 -20.17
N PRO A 13 -71.79 7.96 -20.73
CA PRO A 13 -71.01 7.41 -21.83
C PRO A 13 -70.19 6.22 -21.30
N LEU A 14 -70.56 5.02 -21.74
CA LEU A 14 -69.71 3.83 -21.67
C LEU A 14 -68.42 4.14 -22.43
N VAL A 15 -67.37 4.49 -21.71
CA VAL A 15 -66.00 4.51 -22.23
C VAL A 15 -65.63 3.05 -22.48
N MET A 16 -65.97 2.55 -23.68
CA MET A 16 -65.57 1.25 -24.18
C MET A 16 -64.05 1.26 -24.39
N TRP A 17 -63.32 0.60 -23.50
CA TRP A 17 -61.90 0.32 -23.71
C TRP A 17 -61.79 -0.65 -24.89
N CYS A 18 -61.46 -0.12 -26.07
CA CYS A 18 -61.32 -0.90 -27.30
C CYS A 18 -60.10 -1.83 -27.20
N GLN A 19 -60.31 -3.08 -26.79
CA GLN A 19 -59.31 -4.13 -26.96
C GLN A 19 -59.24 -4.52 -28.44
N ARG A 20 -58.06 -4.43 -29.06
CA ARG A 20 -57.87 -4.93 -30.42
C ARG A 20 -57.95 -6.45 -30.45
N THR A 21 -58.75 -6.99 -31.37
CA THR A 21 -58.95 -8.43 -31.60
C THR A 21 -57.65 -9.17 -31.95
N ASP A 22 -56.74 -8.44 -32.59
CA ASP A 22 -55.29 -8.42 -32.45
C ASP A 22 -54.50 -9.31 -31.45
N GLY A 23 -54.86 -9.14 -30.18
CA GLY A 23 -53.95 -9.39 -29.06
C GLY A 23 -52.72 -8.44 -29.01
N SER A 24 -52.68 -7.36 -29.81
CA SER A 24 -51.59 -6.39 -29.79
C SER A 24 -51.68 -5.43 -28.60
N CYS A 25 -50.53 -4.88 -28.18
CA CYS A 25 -50.44 -3.95 -27.05
C CYS A 25 -50.27 -2.52 -27.57
N LEU A 26 -51.11 -1.60 -27.08
CA LEU A 26 -51.03 -0.17 -27.35
C LEU A 26 -50.37 0.55 -26.16
N ILE A 27 -49.35 1.36 -26.44
CA ILE A 27 -48.65 2.16 -25.43
C ILE A 27 -48.97 3.64 -25.67
N SER A 28 -49.02 4.44 -24.60
CA SER A 28 -49.54 5.83 -24.55
C SER A 28 -49.06 6.82 -25.64
N ASN A 29 -48.08 6.46 -26.47
CA ASN A 29 -47.62 7.22 -27.63
C ASN A 29 -47.99 6.56 -28.99
N MET A 30 -49.09 5.80 -29.05
CA MET A 30 -49.59 5.09 -30.26
C MET A 30 -48.65 4.04 -30.87
N LYS A 31 -47.57 3.64 -30.18
CA LYS A 31 -46.76 2.50 -30.63
C LYS A 31 -47.52 1.20 -30.36
N VAL A 32 -47.71 0.42 -31.42
CA VAL A 32 -48.37 -0.89 -31.39
C VAL A 32 -47.31 -1.97 -31.43
N PHE A 33 -47.33 -2.86 -30.44
CA PHE A 33 -46.48 -4.05 -30.41
C PHE A 33 -47.33 -5.28 -30.69
N LYS A 34 -46.91 -6.08 -31.67
CA LYS A 34 -47.59 -7.34 -32.00
C LYS A 34 -47.53 -8.31 -30.82
N ASN A 35 -48.52 -9.21 -30.76
CA ASN A 35 -48.54 -10.27 -29.75
C ASN A 35 -47.24 -11.09 -29.79
N ASN A 36 -46.71 -11.43 -28.63
CA ASN A 36 -45.44 -12.14 -28.39
C ASN A 36 -44.15 -11.43 -28.86
N VAL A 37 -44.20 -10.14 -29.21
CA VAL A 37 -42.99 -9.37 -29.51
C VAL A 37 -42.36 -8.87 -28.22
N VAL A 38 -41.04 -9.04 -28.11
CA VAL A 38 -40.21 -8.50 -27.03
C VAL A 38 -39.71 -7.11 -27.42
N PHE A 39 -39.83 -6.14 -26.52
CA PHE A 39 -39.45 -4.74 -26.75
C PHE A 39 -39.00 -4.04 -25.47
N THR A 40 -38.41 -2.86 -25.61
CA THR A 40 -38.03 -1.96 -24.52
C THR A 40 -38.95 -0.75 -24.48
N LEU A 41 -39.36 -0.32 -23.29
CA LEU A 41 -40.21 0.86 -23.12
C LEU A 41 -39.37 2.14 -23.04
N PRO A 42 -39.68 3.17 -23.85
CA PRO A 42 -39.03 4.48 -23.72
C PRO A 42 -39.38 5.11 -22.37
N GLY A 43 -38.40 5.72 -21.71
CA GLY A 43 -38.55 6.28 -20.36
C GLY A 43 -38.41 5.27 -19.21
N LEU A 44 -38.24 3.98 -19.52
CA LEU A 44 -37.79 2.95 -18.56
C LEU A 44 -36.34 2.54 -18.84
N SER A 45 -35.77 1.70 -17.98
CA SER A 45 -34.44 1.12 -18.20
C SER A 45 -34.40 0.37 -19.54
N ARG A 46 -33.46 0.74 -20.40
CA ARG A 46 -33.23 0.07 -21.70
C ARG A 46 -32.82 -1.39 -21.58
N CYS A 47 -32.42 -1.82 -20.38
CA CYS A 47 -32.07 -3.21 -20.10
C CYS A 47 -33.30 -4.05 -19.73
N THR A 48 -34.40 -3.44 -19.30
CA THR A 48 -35.63 -4.18 -19.00
C THR A 48 -36.39 -4.48 -20.27
N LYS A 49 -36.66 -5.76 -20.52
CA LYS A 49 -37.43 -6.21 -21.68
C LYS A 49 -38.85 -6.53 -21.28
N HIS A 50 -39.79 -6.14 -22.13
CA HIS A 50 -41.21 -6.38 -22.00
C HIS A 50 -41.69 -7.25 -23.14
N ILE A 51 -42.74 -8.03 -22.91
CA ILE A 51 -43.42 -8.81 -23.94
C ILE A 51 -44.90 -8.44 -23.95
N CYS A 52 -45.46 -8.30 -25.16
CA CYS A 52 -46.91 -8.18 -25.30
C CYS A 52 -47.54 -9.57 -25.32
N ARG A 53 -48.49 -9.85 -24.43
CA ARG A 53 -49.28 -11.09 -24.44
C ARG A 53 -50.76 -10.76 -24.37
N ASN A 54 -51.47 -11.01 -25.46
CA ASN A 54 -52.92 -10.86 -25.56
C ASN A 54 -53.42 -9.47 -25.08
N GLY A 55 -52.77 -8.41 -25.55
CA GLY A 55 -53.10 -7.02 -25.19
C GLY A 55 -52.59 -6.56 -23.82
N LYS A 56 -51.91 -7.43 -23.06
CA LYS A 56 -51.28 -7.09 -21.78
C LYS A 56 -49.76 -7.00 -21.93
N ILE A 57 -49.18 -5.94 -21.39
CA ILE A 57 -47.72 -5.77 -21.31
C ILE A 57 -47.23 -6.47 -20.05
N GLU A 58 -46.35 -7.45 -20.21
CA GLU A 58 -45.68 -8.16 -19.12
C GLU A 58 -44.19 -7.86 -19.14
N VAL A 59 -43.54 -7.89 -17.97
CA VAL A 59 -42.08 -7.86 -17.94
C VAL A 59 -41.57 -9.24 -18.35
N TYR A 60 -40.78 -9.26 -19.43
CA TYR A 60 -40.15 -10.47 -19.94
C TYR A 60 -38.83 -10.75 -19.22
N GLU A 61 -38.01 -9.71 -19.03
CA GLU A 61 -36.69 -9.83 -18.40
C GLU A 61 -36.39 -8.57 -17.57
N HIS A 62 -36.11 -8.79 -16.28
CA HIS A 62 -35.59 -7.74 -15.42
C HIS A 62 -34.06 -7.69 -15.55
N ALA A 63 -33.52 -6.49 -15.75
CA ALA A 63 -32.08 -6.27 -15.75
C ALA A 63 -31.74 -4.87 -15.22
N CYS A 64 -30.53 -4.74 -14.68
CA CYS A 64 -29.95 -3.47 -14.29
C CYS A 64 -29.17 -2.88 -15.46
N ASP A 65 -29.27 -1.56 -15.63
CA ASP A 65 -28.38 -0.79 -16.48
C ASP A 65 -27.27 -0.21 -15.61
N PHE A 66 -26.02 -0.55 -15.92
CA PHE A 66 -24.86 -0.06 -15.18
C PHE A 66 -23.75 0.28 -16.17
N GLU A 67 -23.32 1.55 -16.16
CA GLU A 67 -22.24 2.08 -17.02
C GLU A 67 -22.37 1.70 -18.51
N GLY A 68 -23.58 1.68 -19.05
CA GLY A 68 -23.74 1.33 -20.47
C GLY A 68 -24.13 -0.12 -20.73
N GLN A 69 -24.04 -1.02 -19.74
CA GLN A 69 -24.22 -2.46 -19.90
C GLN A 69 -25.43 -3.02 -19.13
N CYS A 70 -26.00 -4.10 -19.65
CA CYS A 70 -27.17 -4.75 -19.08
C CYS A 70 -26.79 -6.01 -18.31
N TYR A 71 -27.15 -6.06 -17.03
CA TYR A 71 -26.90 -7.19 -16.14
C TYR A 71 -28.20 -7.81 -15.69
N LEU A 72 -28.34 -9.13 -15.83
CA LEU A 72 -29.56 -9.85 -15.49
C LEU A 72 -29.94 -9.67 -14.03
N ALA A 73 -31.24 -9.61 -13.75
CA ALA A 73 -31.74 -9.58 -12.38
C ALA A 73 -31.19 -10.74 -11.54
N ASN A 74 -30.83 -10.42 -10.29
CA ASN A 74 -30.20 -11.30 -9.32
C ASN A 74 -28.80 -11.80 -9.68
N SER A 75 -28.22 -11.38 -10.81
CA SER A 75 -26.83 -11.70 -11.16
C SER A 75 -25.83 -10.87 -10.35
N THR A 76 -24.65 -11.45 -10.16
CA THR A 76 -23.47 -10.74 -9.66
C THR A 76 -22.48 -10.54 -10.79
N PHE A 77 -21.83 -9.38 -10.80
CA PHE A 77 -20.82 -9.06 -11.79
C PHE A 77 -19.69 -8.27 -11.13
N GLN A 78 -18.48 -8.41 -11.69
CA GLN A 78 -17.29 -7.77 -11.16
C GLN A 78 -16.75 -6.78 -12.18
N LEU A 79 -16.49 -5.56 -11.73
CA LEU A 79 -15.78 -4.54 -12.48
C LEU A 79 -14.55 -4.15 -11.67
N ARG A 80 -13.35 -4.38 -12.24
CA ARG A 80 -12.07 -4.27 -11.53
C ARG A 80 -12.07 -5.16 -10.28
N CYS A 81 -11.93 -4.60 -9.10
CA CYS A 81 -11.99 -5.31 -7.81
C CYS A 81 -13.29 -5.01 -7.04
N ILE A 82 -14.33 -4.56 -7.74
CA ILE A 82 -15.61 -4.24 -7.15
C ILE A 82 -16.66 -5.25 -7.64
N VAL A 83 -17.32 -5.91 -6.71
CA VAL A 83 -18.39 -6.88 -7.00
C VAL A 83 -19.72 -6.20 -6.75
N TYR A 84 -20.57 -6.22 -7.77
CA TYR A 84 -21.92 -5.68 -7.73
C TYR A 84 -22.94 -6.80 -7.82
N LYS A 85 -24.15 -6.53 -7.33
CA LYS A 85 -25.32 -7.40 -7.49
C LYS A 85 -26.45 -6.59 -8.10
N CYS A 86 -27.00 -7.07 -9.21
CA CYS A 86 -28.26 -6.54 -9.73
C CYS A 86 -29.41 -7.12 -8.91
N MET A 87 -30.10 -6.31 -8.13
CA MET A 87 -31.19 -6.75 -7.25
C MET A 87 -32.54 -6.30 -7.79
N VAL A 88 -33.57 -7.11 -7.58
CA VAL A 88 -34.97 -6.74 -7.84
C VAL A 88 -35.62 -6.38 -6.51
N GLN A 89 -36.02 -5.12 -6.36
CA GLN A 89 -36.79 -4.65 -5.21
C GLN A 89 -38.28 -4.74 -5.56
N MET A 90 -39.02 -5.48 -4.73
CA MET A 90 -40.48 -5.55 -4.81
C MET A 90 -41.08 -4.36 -4.06
N MET A 91 -41.90 -3.56 -4.74
CA MET A 91 -42.74 -2.53 -4.15
C MET A 91 -44.22 -2.94 -4.32
N PRO A 92 -45.15 -2.36 -3.54
CA PRO A 92 -46.56 -2.76 -3.55
C PRO A 92 -47.24 -2.74 -4.93
N LEU A 93 -46.78 -1.87 -5.84
CA LEU A 93 -47.38 -1.69 -7.17
C LEU A 93 -46.37 -1.83 -8.32
N ALA A 94 -45.09 -2.11 -8.05
CA ALA A 94 -44.05 -2.15 -9.07
C ALA A 94 -42.82 -2.97 -8.64
N ARG A 95 -42.04 -3.41 -9.61
CA ARG A 95 -40.71 -3.99 -9.40
C ARG A 95 -39.67 -3.02 -9.93
N ARG A 96 -38.66 -2.68 -9.14
CA ARG A 96 -37.50 -1.89 -9.57
C ARG A 96 -36.25 -2.74 -9.54
N THR A 97 -35.39 -2.56 -10.54
CA THR A 97 -34.04 -3.11 -10.52
C THR A 97 -33.09 -2.04 -10.01
N GLN A 98 -32.14 -2.45 -9.16
CA GLN A 98 -31.08 -1.58 -8.67
C GLN A 98 -29.77 -2.34 -8.56
N VAL A 99 -28.67 -1.65 -8.82
CA VAL A 99 -27.34 -2.21 -8.59
C VAL A 99 -26.94 -1.91 -7.15
N ALA A 100 -26.61 -2.95 -6.40
CA ALA A 100 -26.00 -2.82 -5.08
C ALA A 100 -24.52 -3.22 -5.13
N LEU A 101 -23.72 -2.46 -4.40
CA LEU A 101 -22.34 -2.83 -4.09
C LEU A 101 -22.34 -4.02 -3.12
N LEU A 102 -21.72 -5.13 -3.52
CA LEU A 102 -21.62 -6.33 -2.68
C LEU A 102 -20.25 -6.40 -2.00
N GLU A 103 -19.18 -6.26 -2.78
CA GLU A 103 -17.81 -6.21 -2.27
C GLU A 103 -17.05 -5.07 -2.94
N ASN A 104 -16.16 -4.45 -2.17
CA ASN A 104 -15.23 -3.46 -2.68
C ASN A 104 -13.85 -3.87 -2.17
N ASN A 105 -13.02 -4.37 -3.06
CA ASN A 105 -11.70 -4.93 -2.75
C ASN A 105 -10.61 -4.01 -3.30
N CYS A 106 -9.42 -4.07 -2.72
CA CYS A 106 -8.27 -3.33 -3.22
C CYS A 106 -7.50 -4.13 -4.28
N ILE A 107 -6.76 -3.44 -5.14
CA ILE A 107 -5.91 -4.07 -6.15
C ILE A 107 -4.43 -3.99 -5.75
N ASP A 108 -3.67 -5.06 -5.97
CA ASP A 108 -2.22 -5.08 -5.79
C ASP A 108 -1.46 -4.72 -7.08
N MET A 109 -0.13 -4.78 -7.01
CA MET A 109 0.74 -4.48 -8.16
C MET A 109 0.64 -5.47 -9.33
N PHE A 110 0.07 -6.66 -9.12
CA PHE A 110 -0.14 -7.69 -10.15
C PHE A 110 -1.57 -7.71 -10.69
N GLY A 111 -2.43 -6.80 -10.21
CA GLY A 111 -3.83 -6.74 -10.60
C GLY A 111 -4.74 -7.69 -9.79
N GLN A 112 -4.24 -8.32 -8.73
CA GLN A 112 -5.03 -9.22 -7.89
C GLN A 112 -5.87 -8.42 -6.88
N CYS A 113 -7.10 -8.91 -6.64
CA CYS A 113 -8.05 -8.28 -5.73
C CYS A 113 -7.93 -8.85 -4.32
N HIS A 114 -7.83 -7.94 -3.33
CA HIS A 114 -7.61 -8.27 -1.93
C HIS A 114 -8.69 -7.67 -1.05
N LYS A 115 -9.18 -8.48 -0.10
CA LYS A 115 -10.24 -8.09 0.83
C LYS A 115 -9.78 -7.00 1.81
N PRO A 116 -10.72 -6.25 2.40
CA PRO A 116 -10.40 -5.28 3.45
C PRO A 116 -9.60 -5.94 4.59
N GLY A 117 -8.54 -5.26 5.04
CA GLY A 117 -7.61 -5.76 6.05
C GLY A 117 -6.46 -6.63 5.53
N ALA A 118 -6.52 -7.12 4.30
CA ALA A 118 -5.42 -7.86 3.70
C ALA A 118 -4.18 -6.97 3.51
N ARG A 119 -3.00 -7.60 3.56
CA ARG A 119 -1.69 -6.96 3.34
C ARG A 119 -1.03 -7.53 2.09
N PHE A 120 -0.55 -6.65 1.22
CA PHE A 120 0.07 -7.02 -0.07
C PHE A 120 0.99 -5.89 -0.56
N PRO A 121 1.96 -6.20 -1.45
CA PRO A 121 2.81 -5.17 -2.05
C PRO A 121 2.05 -4.35 -3.09
N VAL A 122 2.37 -3.06 -3.18
CA VAL A 122 1.78 -2.13 -4.17
C VAL A 122 2.87 -1.30 -4.79
N HIS A 123 2.79 -1.10 -6.11
CA HIS A 123 3.63 -0.15 -6.83
C HIS A 123 2.83 1.13 -7.07
N LYS A 124 3.32 2.26 -6.55
CA LYS A 124 2.65 3.55 -6.69
C LYS A 124 3.69 4.66 -6.85
N ASP A 125 3.50 5.52 -7.84
CA ASP A 125 4.37 6.67 -8.11
C ASP A 125 5.85 6.29 -8.31
N GLY A 126 6.11 5.12 -8.92
CA GLY A 126 7.47 4.59 -9.14
C GLY A 126 8.10 3.91 -7.92
N ILE A 127 7.43 3.93 -6.76
CA ILE A 127 7.91 3.34 -5.52
C ILE A 127 7.17 2.02 -5.26
N THR A 128 7.93 0.97 -4.94
CA THR A 128 7.37 -0.31 -4.51
C THR A 128 7.27 -0.33 -2.98
N TYR A 129 6.05 -0.37 -2.48
CA TYR A 129 5.77 -0.55 -1.07
C TYR A 129 5.65 -2.04 -0.76
N GLY A 130 6.56 -2.55 0.08
CA GLY A 130 6.57 -3.98 0.44
C GLY A 130 5.34 -4.43 1.24
N SER A 131 4.62 -3.52 1.90
CA SER A 131 3.38 -3.86 2.59
C SER A 131 2.38 -2.71 2.65
N CYS A 132 1.24 -2.88 1.97
CA CYS A 132 0.08 -2.01 2.06
C CYS A 132 -1.11 -2.75 2.63
N THR A 133 -1.94 -2.07 3.41
CA THR A 133 -3.18 -2.63 3.95
C THR A 133 -4.37 -2.06 3.19
N CYS A 134 -5.26 -2.93 2.70
CA CYS A 134 -6.52 -2.49 2.12
C CYS A 134 -7.45 -1.93 3.21
N LYS A 135 -7.82 -0.64 3.11
CA LYS A 135 -8.70 0.03 4.08
C LYS A 135 -9.85 0.75 3.38
N THR A 136 -10.88 1.09 4.16
CA THR A 136 -11.90 2.06 3.74
C THR A 136 -11.48 3.45 4.22
N ASP A 137 -11.61 4.47 3.37
CA ASP A 137 -11.51 5.85 3.80
C ASP A 137 -12.81 6.36 4.45
N LEU A 138 -12.82 7.62 4.88
CA LEU A 138 -13.99 8.27 5.50
C LEU A 138 -15.18 8.45 4.54
N THR A 139 -14.94 8.35 3.23
CA THR A 139 -15.96 8.48 2.18
C THR A 139 -16.52 7.13 1.73
N GLY A 140 -16.03 6.01 2.30
CA GLY A 140 -16.44 4.67 1.92
C GLY A 140 -15.63 4.06 0.77
N ASN A 141 -14.63 4.77 0.24
CA ASN A 141 -13.80 4.29 -0.86
C ASN A 141 -12.68 3.37 -0.37
N ARG A 142 -12.25 2.44 -1.23
CA ARG A 142 -11.12 1.55 -0.93
C ARG A 142 -9.81 2.22 -1.27
N ILE A 143 -8.91 2.24 -0.29
CA ILE A 143 -7.58 2.81 -0.40
C ILE A 143 -6.52 1.81 0.07
N ASN A 144 -5.39 1.82 -0.61
CA ASN A 144 -4.18 1.12 -0.17
C ASN A 144 -3.41 2.04 0.77
N VAL A 145 -3.42 1.71 2.07
CA VAL A 145 -2.59 2.42 3.06
C VAL A 145 -1.27 1.70 3.17
N CYS A 146 -0.27 2.27 2.51
CA CYS A 146 1.07 1.72 2.45
C CYS A 146 1.90 2.21 3.63
N LYS A 147 2.60 1.28 4.28
CA LYS A 147 3.68 1.62 5.19
C LYS A 147 4.96 1.25 4.50
N THR A 148 5.85 2.22 4.40
CA THR A 148 7.22 1.92 4.06
C THR A 148 7.85 1.18 5.24
N ILE A 149 8.40 0.00 4.95
CA ILE A 149 9.07 -0.85 5.94
C ILE A 149 10.38 -1.33 5.34
N CYS A 150 11.38 -1.56 6.20
CA CYS A 150 12.65 -2.15 5.82
C CYS A 150 12.73 -3.54 6.42
N GLU A 151 12.92 -4.56 5.58
CA GLU A 151 13.21 -5.92 6.03
C GLU A 151 14.72 -6.15 5.92
N ILE A 152 15.38 -6.22 7.07
CA ILE A 152 16.84 -6.33 7.16
C ILE A 152 17.16 -7.48 8.12
N ASP A 153 17.90 -8.47 7.63
CA ASP A 153 18.32 -9.64 8.40
C ASP A 153 17.14 -10.36 9.09
N GLY A 154 15.98 -10.43 8.40
CA GLY A 154 14.75 -11.06 8.90
C GLY A 154 13.98 -10.25 9.95
N LYS A 155 14.42 -9.03 10.28
CA LYS A 155 13.71 -8.09 11.17
C LYS A 155 13.03 -7.01 10.34
N VAL A 156 11.84 -6.59 10.76
CA VAL A 156 11.04 -5.54 10.09
C VAL A 156 11.12 -4.24 10.88
N TYR A 157 11.51 -3.18 10.20
CA TYR A 157 11.61 -1.82 10.76
C TYR A 157 10.60 -0.90 10.07
N ALA A 158 9.91 -0.07 10.85
CA ALA A 158 9.01 0.94 10.32
C ALA A 158 9.78 2.11 9.69
N GLU A 159 9.16 2.86 8.78
CA GLU A 159 9.72 4.10 8.25
C GLU A 159 10.21 5.04 9.36
N ASN A 160 11.39 5.62 9.15
CA ASN A 160 12.12 6.45 10.11
C ASN A 160 12.54 5.75 11.41
N GLN A 161 12.30 4.45 11.57
CA GLN A 161 12.79 3.70 12.73
C GLN A 161 14.30 3.54 12.63
N THR A 162 15.00 3.89 13.71
CA THR A 162 16.43 3.66 13.84
C THR A 162 16.72 2.28 14.41
N PHE A 163 17.78 1.64 13.92
CA PHE A 163 18.18 0.32 14.39
C PHE A 163 19.68 0.06 14.23
N GLU A 164 20.18 -0.93 14.96
CA GLU A 164 21.54 -1.45 14.85
C GLU A 164 21.48 -2.86 14.24
N ARG A 165 22.53 -3.25 13.52
CA ARG A 165 22.66 -4.61 12.97
C ARG A 165 23.52 -5.47 13.89
N ASP A 166 23.15 -6.74 13.98
CA ASP A 166 23.91 -7.72 14.75
C ASP A 166 25.35 -7.81 14.19
N GLY A 167 26.34 -7.74 15.09
CA GLY A 167 27.77 -7.71 14.71
C GLY A 167 28.33 -6.36 14.28
N LYS A 168 27.51 -5.28 14.23
CA LYS A 168 27.96 -3.92 13.88
C LYS A 168 27.45 -2.87 14.89
N PRO A 169 27.87 -2.94 16.17
CA PRO A 169 27.33 -2.08 17.25
C PRO A 169 27.69 -0.60 17.12
N CYS A 170 28.65 -0.24 16.27
CA CYS A 170 29.03 1.15 16.00
C CYS A 170 28.41 1.70 14.71
N MET A 171 27.35 1.05 14.22
CA MET A 171 26.60 1.52 13.07
C MET A 171 25.12 1.60 13.40
N LYS A 172 24.55 2.79 13.24
CA LYS A 172 23.10 2.99 13.30
C LYS A 172 22.55 3.26 11.91
N TYR A 173 21.40 2.66 11.67
CA TYR A 173 20.65 2.76 10.43
C TYR A 173 19.31 3.42 10.73
N VAL A 174 18.73 4.05 9.72
CA VAL A 174 17.33 4.46 9.70
C VAL A 174 16.66 3.78 8.51
N CYS A 175 15.44 3.30 8.71
CA CYS A 175 14.63 2.88 7.59
C CYS A 175 14.11 4.11 6.83
N ASP A 176 14.48 4.23 5.57
CA ASP A 176 14.19 5.39 4.73
C ASP A 176 13.74 4.89 3.36
N HIS A 177 12.46 5.10 3.02
CA HIS A 177 11.86 4.66 1.76
C HIS A 177 12.06 3.16 1.45
N GLY A 178 12.10 2.32 2.49
CA GLY A 178 12.22 0.86 2.39
C GLY A 178 13.67 0.39 2.28
N THR A 179 14.62 1.32 2.39
CA THR A 179 16.05 1.05 2.39
C THR A 179 16.68 1.41 3.73
N ALA A 180 17.71 0.67 4.14
CA ALA A 180 18.46 0.98 5.35
C ALA A 180 19.54 2.02 5.04
N ARG A 181 19.37 3.26 5.49
CA ARG A 181 20.36 4.33 5.35
C ARG A 181 21.20 4.45 6.61
N VAL A 182 22.52 4.53 6.46
CA VAL A 182 23.44 4.74 7.60
C VAL A 182 23.28 6.18 8.10
N ILE A 183 23.06 6.34 9.42
CA ILE A 183 22.97 7.65 10.10
C ILE A 183 24.12 7.87 11.08
N GLU A 184 24.71 6.79 11.58
CA GLU A 184 25.88 6.82 12.45
C GLU A 184 26.79 5.67 12.03
N ALA A 185 28.08 5.94 11.94
CA ALA A 185 29.08 4.95 11.62
C ALA A 185 30.35 5.22 12.43
N GLY A 186 31.09 4.16 12.74
CA GLY A 186 32.32 4.24 13.50
C GLY A 186 32.97 2.88 13.69
N CYS A 187 34.15 2.91 14.28
CA CYS A 187 34.94 1.73 14.57
C CYS A 187 34.71 1.29 16.02
N LEU A 188 34.58 -0.02 16.23
CA LEU A 188 34.51 -0.61 17.56
C LEU A 188 35.93 -0.85 18.10
N PHE A 189 36.30 -0.22 19.21
CA PHE A 189 37.57 -0.46 19.89
C PHE A 189 37.36 -0.53 21.41
N LYS A 190 37.74 -1.67 22.03
CA LYS A 190 37.57 -1.92 23.48
C LYS A 190 36.16 -1.59 24.00
N ASN A 191 35.11 -2.06 23.29
CA ASN A 191 33.69 -1.83 23.60
C ASN A 191 33.23 -0.36 23.53
N LYS A 192 34.01 0.53 22.92
CA LYS A 192 33.61 1.91 22.64
C LYS A 192 33.60 2.17 21.14
N CYS A 193 32.63 2.96 20.69
CA CYS A 193 32.51 3.40 19.31
C CYS A 193 33.24 4.71 19.11
N TYR A 194 34.01 4.78 18.01
CA TYR A 194 34.79 5.94 17.64
C TYR A 194 34.41 6.38 16.22
N PRO A 195 34.05 7.66 15.98
CA PRO A 195 33.73 8.17 14.66
C PRO A 195 34.92 8.07 13.68
N PRO A 196 34.65 8.05 12.36
CA PRO A 196 35.68 8.03 11.33
C PRO A 196 36.63 9.22 11.48
N GLY A 197 37.93 8.94 11.42
CA GLY A 197 39.00 9.93 11.57
C GLY A 197 39.49 10.12 13.01
N GLU A 198 38.77 9.66 14.03
CA GLU A 198 39.22 9.81 15.43
C GLU A 198 40.49 9.00 15.71
N VAL A 199 41.43 9.64 16.43
CA VAL A 199 42.68 9.04 16.88
C VAL A 199 42.55 8.60 18.34
N ILE A 200 42.79 7.32 18.57
CA ILE A 200 42.61 6.65 19.84
C ILE A 200 43.98 6.36 20.43
N ASN A 201 44.29 6.92 21.59
CA ASN A 201 45.51 6.60 22.32
C ASN A 201 45.24 5.48 23.34
N ASN A 202 45.98 4.39 23.24
CA ASN A 202 45.92 3.27 24.17
C ASN A 202 47.34 2.75 24.44
N GLN A 203 47.84 2.99 25.65
CA GLN A 203 49.17 2.52 26.11
C GLN A 203 50.31 2.93 25.16
N CYS A 204 50.40 4.23 24.83
CA CYS A 204 51.39 4.79 23.91
C CYS A 204 51.31 4.27 22.48
N LYS A 205 50.23 3.57 22.12
CA LYS A 205 49.88 3.23 20.74
C LYS A 205 48.71 4.09 20.32
N GLN A 206 48.85 4.74 19.19
CA GLN A 206 47.80 5.49 18.53
C GLN A 206 47.19 4.66 17.42
N PHE A 207 45.87 4.59 17.42
CA PHE A 207 45.08 3.97 16.38
C PHE A 207 44.19 5.02 15.76
N LYS A 208 43.78 4.85 14.51
CA LYS A 208 42.84 5.74 13.83
C LYS A 208 41.65 4.93 13.36
N CYS A 209 40.44 5.43 13.58
CA CYS A 209 39.28 4.86 12.93
C CYS A 209 39.27 5.28 11.46
N VAL A 210 39.36 4.33 10.54
CA VAL A 210 39.45 4.59 9.10
C VAL A 210 38.23 4.02 8.40
N GLN A 211 37.65 4.82 7.52
CA GLN A 211 36.61 4.40 6.59
C GLN A 211 37.27 3.88 5.32
N LYS A 212 36.94 2.66 4.91
CA LYS A 212 37.38 2.03 3.66
C LYS A 212 36.19 1.82 2.75
N ASP A 213 36.41 2.02 1.46
CA ASP A 213 35.46 1.67 0.42
C ASP A 213 35.97 0.40 -0.27
N ASN A 214 35.28 -0.72 -0.04
CA ASN A 214 35.56 -2.00 -0.67
C ASN A 214 34.45 -2.32 -1.66
N SER A 215 34.64 -1.91 -2.91
CA SER A 215 33.70 -2.18 -4.02
C SER A 215 32.28 -1.64 -3.78
N GLY A 216 32.16 -0.43 -3.22
CA GLY A 216 30.87 0.21 -2.91
C GLY A 216 30.32 -0.14 -1.53
N TYR A 217 31.02 -0.97 -0.76
CA TYR A 217 30.69 -1.25 0.64
C TYR A 217 31.62 -0.46 1.57
N LEU A 218 31.03 0.44 2.35
CA LEU A 218 31.75 1.16 3.40
C LEU A 218 32.02 0.24 4.58
N THR A 219 33.30 0.03 4.91
CA THR A 219 33.74 -0.62 6.14
C THR A 219 34.48 0.37 7.04
N PHE A 220 34.43 0.12 8.35
CA PHE A 220 35.06 0.96 9.36
C PHE A 220 35.98 0.09 10.20
N GLU A 221 37.27 0.39 10.15
CA GLU A 221 38.30 -0.44 10.77
C GLU A 221 39.25 0.42 11.60
N ILE A 222 39.72 -0.17 12.69
CA ILE A 222 40.79 0.43 13.49
C ILE A 222 42.10 0.12 12.80
N GLU A 223 42.76 1.16 12.29
CA GLU A 223 44.10 1.07 11.75
C GLU A 223 45.13 1.57 12.76
N TYR A 224 46.29 0.94 12.75
CA TYR A 224 47.41 1.42 13.53
C TYR A 224 47.96 2.70 12.89
N PHE A 225 48.12 3.75 13.69
CA PHE A 225 48.57 5.06 13.22
C PHE A 225 50.02 5.33 13.62
N GLN A 226 50.36 5.18 14.90
CA GLN A 226 51.70 5.48 15.42
C GLN A 226 51.95 4.75 16.75
N ALA A 227 53.21 4.48 17.10
CA ALA A 227 53.60 4.14 18.46
C ALA A 227 54.64 5.10 19.03
N SER A 228 54.65 5.15 20.35
CA SER A 228 55.56 5.87 21.20
C SER A 228 56.11 4.90 22.25
N CYS A 229 57.32 5.17 22.76
CA CYS A 229 57.86 4.40 23.87
C CYS A 229 57.25 4.88 25.17
N MET A 230 56.99 3.98 26.12
CA MET A 230 56.53 4.37 27.45
C MET A 230 57.73 4.42 28.40
N ASP A 231 57.94 5.55 29.06
CA ASP A 231 58.98 5.66 30.09
C ASP A 231 58.56 4.97 31.41
N ASP A 232 59.45 4.99 32.40
CA ASP A 232 59.22 4.34 33.70
C ASP A 232 58.13 5.02 34.54
N LYS A 233 57.73 6.24 34.18
CA LYS A 233 56.62 6.99 34.78
C LYS A 233 55.32 6.82 34.01
N GLY A 234 55.32 6.02 32.93
CA GLY A 234 54.15 5.82 32.09
C GLY A 234 53.90 6.93 31.06
N VAL A 235 54.86 7.85 30.87
CA VAL A 235 54.74 8.93 29.87
C VAL A 235 55.16 8.41 28.50
N CYS A 236 54.36 8.72 27.49
CA CYS A 236 54.64 8.34 26.11
C CYS A 236 55.65 9.31 25.48
N ARG A 237 56.72 8.75 24.91
CA ARG A 237 57.87 9.42 24.31
C ARG A 237 57.85 9.21 22.81
N SER A 238 58.09 10.28 22.05
CA SER A 238 58.05 10.24 20.60
C SER A 238 59.19 9.37 20.03
N PRO A 239 59.01 8.73 18.86
CA PRO A 239 60.12 8.06 18.18
C PRO A 239 61.31 9.02 17.99
N GLY A 240 62.52 8.57 18.33
CA GLY A 240 63.77 9.35 18.34
C GLY A 240 64.00 10.20 19.59
N GLU A 241 63.02 10.30 20.50
CA GLU A 241 63.21 11.04 21.76
C GLU A 241 64.19 10.29 22.69
N ILE A 242 65.09 11.04 23.32
CA ILE A 242 66.06 10.53 24.30
C ILE A 242 65.59 10.90 25.71
N PHE A 243 65.45 9.90 26.58
CA PHE A 243 64.98 10.07 27.96
C PHE A 243 65.63 9.06 28.92
N PRO A 244 65.69 9.34 30.24
CA PRO A 244 66.13 8.37 31.23
C PRO A 244 65.10 7.24 31.39
N TYR A 245 65.57 6.01 31.59
CA TYR A 245 64.70 4.85 31.83
C TYR A 245 65.36 3.89 32.82
N LYS A 246 64.71 3.67 33.98
CA LYS A 246 65.27 2.87 35.08
C LYS A 246 66.65 3.42 35.50
N GLN A 247 67.68 2.58 35.51
CA GLN A 247 69.05 2.94 35.87
C GLN A 247 69.86 3.60 34.74
N TYR A 248 69.33 3.64 33.52
CA TYR A 248 70.02 4.21 32.36
C TYR A 248 69.71 5.69 32.23
N LYS A 249 70.76 6.52 32.11
CA LYS A 249 70.62 7.98 31.99
C LYS A 249 70.10 8.42 30.61
N ARG A 250 70.37 7.63 29.56
CA ARG A 250 70.03 7.95 28.17
C ARG A 250 69.56 6.71 27.44
N CYS A 251 68.27 6.69 27.11
CA CYS A 251 67.67 5.71 26.21
C CYS A 251 66.96 6.43 25.07
N GLU A 252 67.10 5.91 23.86
CA GLU A 252 66.41 6.42 22.66
C GLU A 252 65.21 5.54 22.33
N CYS A 253 64.08 6.17 21.99
CA CYS A 253 62.90 5.47 21.52
C CYS A 253 63.01 5.08 20.04
N GLY A 254 63.21 3.79 19.75
CA GLY A 254 63.10 3.25 18.40
C GLY A 254 61.70 2.71 18.11
N VAL A 255 61.10 3.12 17.00
CA VAL A 255 59.82 2.57 16.53
C VAL A 255 59.96 2.19 15.06
N LYS A 256 59.75 0.91 14.74
CA LYS A 256 59.73 0.40 13.36
C LYS A 256 58.46 -0.41 13.12
N GLY A 257 57.48 0.22 12.47
CA GLY A 257 56.14 -0.36 12.33
C GLY A 257 55.47 -0.53 13.69
N MET A 258 55.18 -1.77 14.08
CA MET A 258 54.62 -2.13 15.39
C MET A 258 55.67 -2.52 16.44
N VAL A 259 56.95 -2.62 16.04
CA VAL A 259 58.03 -3.01 16.94
C VAL A 259 58.56 -1.77 17.64
N ILE A 260 58.43 -1.76 18.96
CA ILE A 260 58.98 -0.73 19.84
C ILE A 260 60.27 -1.28 20.44
N SER A 261 61.36 -0.54 20.33
CA SER A 261 62.66 -0.86 20.90
C SER A 261 63.18 0.31 21.72
N LEU A 262 63.73 0.05 22.90
CA LEU A 262 64.52 1.04 23.64
C LEU A 262 66.00 0.69 23.51
N SER A 263 66.79 1.65 23.03
CA SER A 263 68.25 1.52 22.96
C SER A 263 68.87 2.39 24.05
N CYS A 264 69.40 1.76 25.10
CA CYS A 264 69.98 2.45 26.26
C CYS A 264 71.51 2.35 26.25
N LEU A 265 72.18 3.45 26.55
CA LEU A 265 73.63 3.48 26.78
C LEU A 265 73.89 3.44 28.29
N SER A 266 74.72 2.48 28.72
CA SER A 266 75.18 2.32 30.11
C SER A 266 76.21 3.37 30.49
#